data_AF-A0A4R7FJE4-F1
#
_entry.id   AF-A0A4R7FJE4-F1
#
_cell.length_a   1.000
_cell.length_b   1.000
_cell.length_c   1.000
_cell.angle_alpha   90.00
_cell.angle_beta   90.00
_cell.angle_gamma   90.00
#
_symmetry.space_group_name_H-M   'P 1'
#
loop_
_entity.id
_entity.type
_entity.pdbx_description
1 polymer ?
#
loop_
_entity_poly.entity_id
_entity_poly.type
_entity_poly.pdbx_seq_one_letter_code
_entity_poly.pdbx_strand_id
1 'polypeptide(L)'
;MTNMLTHADIRLLEFEDTHPRRTGLKNDAILHRLGMSPARYYQRLDQLVRQQAVQDRWPRLADRIERQNDRRRQERAQLRRWL
;
A
#
# COMPACT_ATOMS: atom_id res chain seq x y z
N MET A 1 -4.99 17.99 -7.83
CA MET A 1 -5.11 18.50 -6.44
C MET A 1 -4.07 17.79 -5.60
N THR A 2 -3.05 18.50 -5.14
CA THR A 2 -1.96 17.96 -4.31
C THR A 2 -2.54 17.66 -2.93
N ASN A 3 -2.85 16.39 -2.65
CA ASN A 3 -3.44 16.01 -1.37
C ASN A 3 -2.33 15.97 -0.32
N MET A 4 -2.39 16.87 0.67
CA MET A 4 -1.44 16.85 1.79
C MET A 4 -1.56 15.55 2.58
N LEU A 5 -0.42 15.02 3.00
CA LEU A 5 -0.36 13.79 3.77
C LEU A 5 -0.65 14.06 5.25
N THR A 6 -1.58 13.32 5.80
CA THR A 6 -1.87 13.38 7.23
C THR A 6 -0.80 12.62 8.03
N HIS A 7 -0.71 12.88 9.33
CA HIS A 7 0.16 12.10 10.23
C HIS A 7 -0.15 10.59 10.18
N ALA A 8 -1.42 10.22 10.00
CA ALA A 8 -1.81 8.82 9.87
C ALA A 8 -1.28 8.21 8.55
N ASP A 9 -1.32 8.97 7.45
CA ASP A 9 -0.77 8.53 6.16
C ASP A 9 0.75 8.34 6.23
N ILE A 10 1.45 9.25 6.92
CA ILE A 10 2.90 9.15 7.12
C ILE A 10 3.23 7.90 7.94
N ARG A 11 2.56 7.66 9.08
CA ARG A 11 2.78 6.46 9.91
C ARG A 11 2.51 5.17 9.14
N LEU A 12 1.50 5.18 8.26
CA LEU A 12 1.19 4.06 7.39
C LEU A 12 2.34 3.80 6.40
N LEU A 13 2.86 4.83 5.74
CA LEU A 13 3.96 4.72 4.77
C LEU A 13 5.28 4.27 5.44
N GLU A 14 5.60 4.80 6.63
CA GLU A 14 6.75 4.36 7.43
C GLU A 14 6.64 2.89 7.86
N PHE A 15 5.44 2.47 8.27
CA PHE A 15 5.17 1.08 8.58
C PHE A 15 5.32 0.17 7.34
N GLU A 16 4.84 0.61 6.17
CA GLU A 16 4.97 -0.16 4.93
C GLU A 16 6.43 -0.35 4.51
N ASP A 17 7.26 0.69 4.62
CA ASP A 17 8.66 0.60 4.19
C ASP A 17 9.44 -0.46 4.99
N THR A 18 9.11 -0.62 6.27
CA THR A 18 9.68 -1.65 7.15
C THR A 18 9.05 -3.03 6.99
N HIS A 19 7.81 -3.12 6.48
CA HIS A 19 7.06 -4.39 6.33
C HIS A 19 6.60 -4.62 4.88
N PRO A 20 7.48 -4.73 3.87
CA PRO A 20 7.08 -4.76 2.45
C PRO A 20 6.36 -6.05 2.00
N ARG A 21 6.42 -7.13 2.80
CA ARG A 21 5.80 -8.42 2.47
C ARG A 21 4.40 -8.51 3.05
N ARG A 22 3.40 -8.84 2.23
CA ARG A 22 2.03 -9.10 2.70
C ARG A 22 1.93 -10.49 3.33
N THR A 23 2.19 -10.60 4.64
CA THR A 23 2.13 -11.84 5.43
C THR A 23 1.01 -11.77 6.48
N GLY A 24 0.62 -12.92 7.05
CA GLY A 24 -0.30 -12.96 8.20
C GLY A 24 0.23 -12.13 9.37
N LEU A 25 1.51 -12.27 9.71
CA LEU A 25 2.17 -11.48 10.75
C LEU A 25 2.10 -9.97 10.50
N LYS A 26 2.19 -9.53 9.24
CA LYS A 26 1.98 -8.12 8.90
C LYS A 26 0.53 -7.69 9.13
N ASN A 27 -0.44 -8.53 8.78
CA ASN A 27 -1.85 -8.21 8.99
C ASN A 27 -2.16 -8.06 10.49
N ASP A 28 -1.61 -8.92 11.33
CA ASP A 28 -1.73 -8.81 12.79
C ASP A 28 -1.06 -7.53 13.29
N ALA A 29 0.14 -7.22 12.80
CA ALA A 29 0.83 -5.98 13.14
C ALA A 29 0.06 -4.72 12.69
N ILE A 30 -0.61 -4.74 11.54
CA ILE A 30 -1.48 -3.64 11.08
C ILE A 30 -2.63 -3.43 12.08
N LEU A 31 -3.29 -4.52 12.51
CA LEU A 31 -4.37 -4.45 13.49
C LEU A 31 -3.88 -3.89 14.82
N HIS A 32 -2.81 -4.46 15.37
CA HIS A 32 -2.33 -4.11 16.72
C HIS A 32 -1.59 -2.77 16.80
N ARG A 33 -0.83 -2.39 15.77
CA ARG A 33 0.01 -1.17 15.81
C ARG A 33 -0.64 0.05 15.19
N LEU A 34 -1.47 -0.14 14.17
CA LEU A 34 -2.12 0.96 13.45
C LEU A 34 -3.61 1.08 13.79
N GLY A 35 -4.20 0.09 14.48
CA GLY A 35 -5.63 0.10 14.81
C GLY A 35 -6.54 0.01 13.57
N MET A 36 -6.01 -0.51 12.46
CA MET A 36 -6.72 -0.59 11.17
C MET A 36 -6.98 -2.05 10.80
N SER A 37 -8.11 -2.32 10.13
CA SER A 37 -8.25 -3.61 9.46
C SER A 37 -7.25 -3.73 8.30
N PRO A 38 -6.70 -4.94 8.02
CA PRO A 38 -5.75 -5.13 6.92
C PRO A 38 -6.34 -4.72 5.57
N ALA A 39 -7.63 -4.96 5.36
CA ALA A 39 -8.33 -4.54 4.15
C ALA A 39 -8.30 -3.02 3.98
N ARG A 40 -8.65 -2.26 5.03
CA ARG A 40 -8.65 -0.79 5.00
C ARG A 40 -7.24 -0.23 4.83
N TYR A 41 -6.26 -0.86 5.46
CA TYR A 41 -4.85 -0.51 5.31
C TYR A 41 -4.40 -0.59 3.85
N TYR A 42 -4.60 -1.73 3.17
CA TYR A 42 -4.15 -1.88 1.79
C TYR A 42 -4.93 -0.99 0.82
N GLN A 43 -6.23 -0.77 1.05
CA GLN A 43 -7.02 0.19 0.28
C GLN A 43 -6.46 1.61 0.40
N ARG A 44 -6.12 2.04 1.62
CA ARG A 44 -5.53 3.37 1.83
C ARG A 44 -4.15 3.48 1.20
N LEU A 45 -3.32 2.44 1.34
CA LEU A 45 -1.99 2.40 0.72
C LEU A 45 -2.08 2.54 -0.80
N ASP A 46 -2.99 1.82 -1.45
CA ASP A 46 -3.18 1.88 -2.91
C ASP A 46 -3.67 3.26 -3.40
N GLN A 47 -4.35 4.03 -2.54
CA GLN A 47 -4.73 5.42 -2.83
C GLN A 47 -3.54 6.38 -2.64
N LEU A 48 -2.80 6.22 -1.54
CA LEU A 48 -1.68 7.11 -1.17
C LEU A 48 -0.58 7.09 -2.23
N VAL A 49 -0.19 5.93 -2.75
CA VAL A 49 0.90 5.83 -3.73
C VAL A 49 0.63 6.55 -5.06
N ARG A 50 -0.64 6.83 -5.37
CA ARG A 50 -1.07 7.59 -6.55
C ARG A 50 -1.05 9.10 -6.33
N GLN A 51 -0.82 9.55 -5.09
CA GLN A 51 -0.78 10.97 -4.76
C GLN A 51 0.61 11.53 -5.02
N GLN A 52 0.67 12.70 -5.67
CA GLN A 52 1.93 13.39 -5.96
C GLN A 52 2.79 13.59 -4.70
N ALA A 53 2.17 13.93 -3.56
CA ALA A 53 2.88 14.12 -2.30
C ALA A 53 3.64 12.87 -1.82
N VAL A 54 3.16 11.67 -2.14
CA VAL A 54 3.87 10.41 -1.83
C VAL A 54 5.00 10.17 -2.82
N GLN A 55 4.76 10.44 -4.10
CA GLN A 55 5.79 10.32 -5.14
C GLN A 55 6.97 11.26 -4.88
N ASP A 56 6.70 12.49 -4.42
CA ASP A 56 7.74 13.49 -4.14
C ASP A 56 8.59 13.12 -2.91
N ARG A 57 7.97 12.56 -1.86
CA ARG A 57 8.64 12.31 -0.57
C ARG A 57 9.10 10.87 -0.35
N TRP A 58 8.45 9.88 -0.98
CA TRP A 58 8.82 8.45 -0.92
C TRP A 58 8.80 7.78 -2.30
N PRO A 59 9.57 8.29 -3.29
CA PRO A 59 9.51 7.79 -4.68
C PRO A 59 9.78 6.28 -4.78
N ARG A 60 10.82 5.78 -4.10
CA ARG A 60 11.18 4.36 -4.13
C ARG A 60 10.12 3.44 -3.53
N LEU A 61 9.39 3.92 -2.52
CA LEU A 61 8.30 3.17 -1.89
C LEU A 61 7.09 3.12 -2.82
N ALA A 62 6.72 4.26 -3.42
CA ALA A 62 5.65 4.35 -4.40
C ALA A 62 5.91 3.39 -5.58
N ASP A 63 7.08 3.46 -6.22
CA ASP A 63 7.46 2.59 -7.34
C ASP A 63 7.43 1.10 -6.98
N ARG A 64 7.81 0.75 -5.75
CA ARG A 64 7.78 -0.64 -5.27
C ARG A 64 6.34 -1.13 -5.15
N ILE A 65 5.47 -0.33 -4.55
CA ILE A 65 4.07 -0.69 -4.33
C ILE A 65 3.31 -0.75 -5.66
N GLU A 66 3.54 0.20 -6.56
CA GLU A 66 2.95 0.19 -7.90
C GLU A 66 3.32 -1.09 -8.66
N ARG A 67 4.60 -1.46 -8.68
CA ARG A 67 5.04 -2.72 -9.29
C ARG A 67 4.39 -3.95 -8.65
N GLN A 68 4.24 -3.99 -7.33
CA GLN A 68 3.54 -5.09 -6.66
C GLN A 68 2.05 -5.14 -7.04
N ASN A 69 1.41 -3.98 -7.20
CA ASN A 69 0.02 -3.86 -7.57
C ASN A 69 -0.21 -4.27 -9.03
N ASP A 70 0.68 -3.87 -9.93
CA ASP A 70 0.60 -4.25 -11.35
C ASP A 70 0.77 -5.74 -11.54
N ARG A 71 1.73 -6.36 -10.83
CA ARG A 71 1.87 -7.82 -10.84
C ARG A 71 0.57 -8.52 -10.43
N ARG A 72 -0.08 -8.06 -9.36
CA ARG A 72 -1.38 -8.60 -8.90
C ARG A 72 -2.51 -8.36 -9.89
N ARG A 73 -2.54 -7.21 -10.56
CA ARG A 73 -3.53 -6.91 -11.60
C ARG A 73 -3.36 -7.85 -12.79
N GLN A 74 -2.13 -8.11 -13.20
CA GLN A 74 -1.80 -9.07 -14.26
C GLN A 74 -2.17 -10.50 -13.85
N GLU A 75 -1.80 -10.95 -12.66
CA GLU A 75 -2.20 -12.26 -12.10
C GLU A 75 -3.73 -12.43 -12.14
N ARG A 76 -4.49 -11.42 -11.68
CA ARG A 76 -5.96 -11.43 -11.73
C ARG A 76 -6.53 -11.45 -13.15
N ALA A 77 -5.94 -10.67 -14.07
CA ALA A 77 -6.36 -10.63 -15.47
C ALA A 77 -6.12 -11.96 -16.18
N GLN A 78 -5.02 -12.64 -15.85
CA GLN A 78 -4.73 -13.99 -16.34
C GLN A 78 -5.77 -14.99 -15.82
N LEU A 79 -6.08 -15.00 -14.53
CA LEU A 79 -7.09 -15.90 -13.96
C LEU A 79 -8.48 -15.72 -14.61
N ARG A 80 -8.89 -14.47 -14.90
CA ARG A 80 -10.16 -14.20 -15.60
C ARG A 80 -10.18 -14.63 -17.05
N ARG A 81 -9.03 -14.81 -17.70
CA ARG A 81 -8.94 -15.29 -19.08
C ARG A 81 -9.28 -16.78 -19.21
N TRP A 82 -9.15 -17.54 -18.11
CA TRP A 82 -9.39 -18.98 -18.07
C TRP A 82 -10.79 -19.37 -17.56
N LEU A 83 -11.67 -18.38 -17.34
CA LEU A 83 -13.08 -18.52 -16.98
C LEU A 83 -13.94 -18.13 -18.18
#